data_AF-F1LGN9-F1
#
_entry.id   AF-F1LGN9-F1
#
_cell.length_a   1.000
_cell.length_b   1.000
_cell.length_c   1.000
_cell.angle_alpha   90.00
_cell.angle_beta   90.00
_cell.angle_gamma   90.00
#
_symmetry.space_group_name_H-M   'P 1'
#
loop_
_entity.id
_entity.type
_entity.pdbx_description
1 polymer ?
#
loop_
_entity_poly.entity_id
_entity_poly.type
_entity_poly.pdbx_seq_one_letter_code
_entity_poly.pdbx_strand_id
1 'polypeptide(L)'
;MCYMRNGYESDSAETYSSDCTSQVVLHGRPIGNSTASAYFCKERVDRLRAEVCMAFDRLAKKYNPIVMEGAGSVSELNLQDRDLVNMPMARHASADVFLVSDINLGGVFLHHYMVR
;
A
#
# COMPACT_ATOMS: atom_id res chain seq x y z
N MET A 1 -4.63 -0.69 -8.09
CA MET A 1 -3.31 -0.41 -7.47
C MET A 1 -3.24 1.07 -7.16
N CYS A 2 -2.99 1.41 -5.89
CA CYS A 2 -2.78 2.78 -5.42
C CYS A 2 -1.35 2.88 -4.90
N TYR A 3 -0.55 3.78 -5.45
CA TYR A 3 0.82 4.02 -4.95
C TYR A 3 1.14 5.50 -4.97
N MET A 4 2.07 5.89 -4.10
CA MET A 4 2.58 7.26 -3.99
C MET A 4 3.86 7.42 -4.80
N ARG A 5 3.87 8.36 -5.75
CA ARG A 5 5.07 8.77 -6.48
C ARG A 5 5.57 10.09 -5.93
N ASN A 6 6.84 10.17 -5.50
CA ASN A 6 7.42 11.45 -5.11
C ASN A 6 7.43 12.41 -6.30
N GLY A 7 6.83 13.58 -6.13
CA GLY A 7 6.90 14.66 -7.10
C GLY A 7 8.16 15.49 -6.84
N TYR A 8 9.09 15.51 -7.78
CA TYR A 8 10.13 16.53 -7.82
C TYR A 8 9.74 17.51 -8.92
N GLU A 9 9.26 18.71 -8.55
CA GLU A 9 9.21 19.85 -9.46
C GLU A 9 10.55 20.58 -9.37
N SER A 10 11.25 20.64 -10.51
CA SER A 10 12.49 21.39 -10.67
C SER A 10 12.18 22.82 -11.09
N ASP A 11 12.26 23.77 -10.15
CA ASP A 11 12.55 25.16 -10.50
C ASP A 11 13.24 25.90 -9.33
N SER A 12 14.03 26.89 -9.72
CA SER A 12 15.15 27.55 -9.02
C SER A 12 14.97 28.09 -7.58
N ALA A 13 16.10 28.02 -6.83
CA ALA A 13 16.58 28.88 -5.73
C ALA A 13 15.93 28.76 -4.32
N GLU A 14 16.69 28.10 -3.43
CA GLU A 14 16.78 28.27 -1.96
C GLU A 14 15.51 28.56 -1.13
N THR A 15 14.86 27.47 -0.70
CA THR A 15 14.40 27.21 0.69
C THR A 15 14.17 25.70 0.77
N TYR A 16 14.97 24.95 1.55
CA TYR A 16 14.76 23.50 1.77
C TYR A 16 13.54 23.27 2.69
N SER A 17 12.36 23.72 2.28
CA SER A 17 11.10 23.11 2.71
C SER A 17 10.85 22.00 1.71
N SER A 18 11.25 20.77 2.05
CA SER A 18 10.78 19.61 1.29
C SER A 18 9.26 19.60 1.39
N ASP A 19 8.58 20.05 0.34
CA ASP A 19 7.15 19.83 0.20
C ASP A 19 6.95 18.32 0.12
N CYS A 20 6.80 17.69 1.29
CA CYS A 20 6.67 16.25 1.51
C CYS A 20 5.31 15.77 1.00
N THR A 21 5.10 15.94 -0.31
CA THR A 21 3.90 15.57 -1.03
C THR A 21 4.26 14.54 -2.08
N SER A 22 3.37 13.57 -2.22
CA SER A 22 3.47 12.54 -3.24
C SER A 22 2.19 12.54 -4.07
N GLN A 23 2.32 12.27 -5.36
CA GLN A 23 1.16 12.06 -6.23
C GLN A 23 0.54 10.71 -5.94
N VAL A 24 -0.78 10.70 -5.77
CA VAL A 24 -1.56 9.48 -5.59
C VAL A 24 -2.16 9.07 -6.92
N VAL A 25 -1.85 7.86 -7.37
CA VAL A 25 -2.35 7.30 -8.63
C VAL A 25 -3.30 6.15 -8.31
N LEU A 26 -4.54 6.24 -8.79
CA LEU A 26 -5.56 5.20 -8.63
C LEU A 26 -5.99 4.66 -9.99
N HIS A 27 -5.92 3.34 -10.17
CA HIS A 27 -6.22 2.66 -11.45
C HIS A 27 -5.47 3.26 -12.65
N GLY A 28 -4.22 3.66 -12.44
CA GLY A 28 -3.37 4.28 -13.47
C GLY A 28 -3.66 5.74 -13.76
N ARG A 29 -4.55 6.39 -13.00
CA ARG A 29 -4.89 7.81 -13.17
C ARG A 29 -4.47 8.62 -11.94
N PRO A 30 -3.80 9.77 -12.09
CA PRO A 30 -3.50 10.64 -10.97
C PRO A 30 -4.79 11.21 -10.40
N ILE A 31 -4.97 11.13 -9.07
CA ILE A 31 -6.14 11.67 -8.36
C ILE A 31 -5.80 12.86 -7.46
N GLY A 32 -4.54 13.31 -7.49
CA GLY A 32 -4.05 14.49 -6.77
C GLY A 32 -2.77 14.23 -5.99
N ASN A 33 -2.18 15.31 -5.48
CA ASN A 33 -1.00 15.28 -4.62
C ASN A 33 -1.42 15.24 -3.16
N SER A 34 -0.61 14.63 -2.30
CA SER A 34 -0.96 14.42 -0.90
C SER A 34 0.26 14.35 -0.01
N THR A 35 0.19 15.01 1.13
CA THR A 35 1.13 14.76 2.22
C THR A 35 0.87 13.37 2.82
N ALA A 36 1.86 12.82 3.53
CA ALA A 36 1.69 11.56 4.25
C ALA A 36 0.49 11.61 5.22
N SER A 37 0.33 12.70 5.98
CA SER A 37 -0.78 12.86 6.93
C SER A 37 -2.16 12.87 6.23
N ALA A 38 -2.28 13.57 5.11
CA ALA A 38 -3.51 13.62 4.32
C ALA A 38 -3.78 12.31 3.55
N TYR A 39 -2.74 11.53 3.23
CA TYR A 39 -2.89 10.21 2.65
C TYR A 39 -3.47 9.22 3.67
N PHE A 40 -2.93 9.24 4.88
CA PHE A 40 -3.24 8.31 5.95
C PHE A 40 -4.46 8.70 6.80
N CYS A 41 -5.26 9.69 6.39
CA CYS A 41 -6.51 9.99 7.07
C CYS A 41 -7.53 8.86 6.86
N LYS A 42 -8.32 8.57 7.90
CA LYS A 42 -9.19 7.38 7.96
C LYS A 42 -10.16 7.28 6.79
N GLU A 43 -10.88 8.36 6.51
CA GLU A 43 -11.88 8.42 5.42
C GLU A 43 -11.26 8.05 4.06
N ARG A 44 -10.04 8.55 3.79
CA ARG A 44 -9.37 8.27 2.53
C ARG A 44 -8.87 6.84 2.45
N VAL A 45 -8.28 6.33 3.53
CA VAL A 45 -7.84 4.93 3.61
C VAL A 45 -9.01 4.00 3.37
N ASP A 46 -10.17 4.25 3.98
CA ASP A 46 -11.36 3.43 3.82
C ASP A 46 -11.87 3.45 2.36
N ARG A 47 -11.89 4.63 1.72
CA ARG A 47 -12.22 4.75 0.30
C ARG A 47 -11.24 3.97 -0.59
N LEU A 48 -9.93 4.11 -0.36
CA LEU A 48 -8.92 3.39 -1.13
C LEU A 48 -8.98 1.89 -0.92
N ARG A 49 -9.32 1.43 0.30
CA ARG A 49 -9.52 0.02 0.61
C ARG A 49 -10.65 -0.59 -0.22
N ALA A 50 -11.78 0.10 -0.33
CA ALA A 50 -12.89 -0.33 -1.19
C ALA A 50 -12.46 -0.47 -2.65
N GLU A 51 -11.73 0.51 -3.18
CA GLU A 51 -11.22 0.50 -4.56
C GLU A 51 -10.24 -0.65 -4.84
N VAL A 52 -9.37 -0.96 -3.89
CA VAL A 52 -8.42 -2.09 -4.00
C VAL A 52 -9.17 -3.42 -3.99
N CYS A 53 -10.13 -3.60 -3.08
CA CYS A 53 -10.97 -4.81 -3.02
C CYS A 53 -11.75 -5.01 -4.31
N MET A 54 -12.40 -3.96 -4.83
CA MET A 54 -13.12 -4.01 -6.10
C MET A 54 -12.20 -4.35 -7.29
N ALA A 55 -10.96 -3.87 -7.29
CA ALA A 55 -9.99 -4.21 -8.32
C ALA A 55 -9.62 -5.70 -8.28
N PHE A 56 -9.42 -6.25 -7.07
CA PHE A 56 -9.18 -7.68 -6.88
C PHE A 56 -10.38 -8.51 -7.33
N ASP A 57 -11.59 -8.21 -6.87
CA ASP A 57 -12.82 -8.96 -7.20
C ASP A 57 -13.06 -9.03 -8.70
N ARG A 58 -12.73 -7.95 -9.42
CA ARG A 58 -12.80 -7.92 -10.89
C ARG A 58 -11.80 -8.87 -11.55
N LEU A 59 -10.60 -9.02 -11.00
CA LEU A 59 -9.59 -9.96 -11.48
C LEU A 59 -9.94 -11.41 -11.10
N ALA A 60 -10.40 -11.64 -9.87
CA ALA A 60 -10.78 -12.96 -9.35
C ALA A 60 -11.89 -13.63 -10.17
N LYS A 61 -12.78 -12.84 -10.77
CA LYS A 61 -13.80 -13.35 -11.71
C LYS A 61 -13.24 -13.90 -13.03
N LYS A 62 -12.01 -13.56 -13.39
CA LYS A 62 -11.43 -13.86 -14.71
C LYS A 62 -10.22 -14.78 -14.63
N TYR A 63 -9.52 -14.82 -13.50
CA TYR A 63 -8.23 -15.48 -13.36
C TYR A 63 -8.20 -16.34 -12.10
N ASN A 64 -7.60 -17.52 -12.21
CA ASN A 64 -7.28 -18.42 -11.11
C ASN A 64 -6.05 -19.27 -11.51
N PRO A 65 -4.91 -19.22 -10.78
CA PRO A 65 -4.69 -18.48 -9.55
C PRO A 65 -4.39 -16.99 -9.75
N ILE A 66 -4.51 -16.21 -8.68
CA ILE A 66 -4.03 -14.81 -8.60
C ILE A 66 -2.91 -14.76 -7.56
N VAL A 67 -1.79 -14.16 -7.94
CA VAL A 67 -0.68 -13.88 -7.04
C VAL A 67 -0.75 -12.40 -6.66
N MET A 68 -0.70 -12.12 -5.35
CA MET A 68 -0.64 -10.77 -4.81
C MET A 68 0.70 -10.58 -4.10
N GLU A 69 1.37 -9.48 -4.40
CA GLU A 69 2.56 -9.05 -3.68
C GLU A 69 2.18 -7.94 -2.69
N GLY A 70 2.64 -8.07 -1.45
CA GLY A 70 2.55 -7.01 -0.46
C GLY A 70 3.45 -5.82 -0.81
N ALA A 71 3.31 -4.72 -0.09
CA ALA A 71 4.23 -3.59 -0.22
C ALA A 71 4.60 -3.05 1.16
N GLY A 72 5.84 -2.58 1.28
CA GLY A 72 6.41 -2.19 2.57
C GLY A 72 6.61 -3.39 3.50
N SER A 73 6.89 -3.12 4.77
CA SER A 73 7.01 -4.17 5.76
C SER A 73 5.65 -4.51 6.36
N VAL A 74 5.35 -5.81 6.46
CA VAL A 74 4.17 -6.32 7.17
C VAL A 74 4.24 -6.00 8.68
N SER A 75 5.44 -5.74 9.21
CA SER A 75 5.70 -5.50 10.64
C SER A 75 5.53 -4.04 11.08
N GLU A 76 5.15 -3.12 10.19
CA GLU A 76 4.90 -1.71 10.55
C GLU A 76 3.58 -1.54 11.31
N LEU A 77 3.58 -1.90 12.60
CA LEU A 77 2.40 -1.86 13.47
C LEU A 77 1.69 -0.50 13.47
N ASN A 78 2.46 0.59 13.36
CA ASN A 78 1.93 1.96 13.29
C ASN A 78 1.09 2.23 12.03
N LEU A 79 1.15 1.37 11.01
CA LEU A 79 0.38 1.47 9.78
C LEU A 79 -0.66 0.35 9.62
N GLN A 80 -0.77 -0.57 10.58
CA GLN A 80 -1.63 -1.75 10.46
C GLN A 80 -3.09 -1.41 10.09
N ASP A 81 -3.68 -0.41 10.75
CA ASP A 81 -5.05 0.04 10.48
C ASP A 81 -5.22 0.71 9.11
N ARG A 82 -4.10 1.13 8.52
CA ARG A 82 -4.00 1.89 7.28
C ARG A 82 -3.43 1.09 6.12
N ASP A 83 -3.10 -0.17 6.36
CA ASP A 83 -2.63 -1.09 5.35
C ASP A 83 -3.76 -1.42 4.37
N LEU A 84 -3.40 -1.43 3.08
CA LEU A 84 -4.29 -1.68 1.95
C LEU A 84 -3.89 -2.93 1.16
N VAL A 85 -2.66 -3.43 1.31
CA VAL A 85 -2.05 -4.37 0.36
C VAL A 85 -1.55 -5.66 0.98
N ASN A 86 -1.24 -5.69 2.29
CA ASN A 86 -0.78 -6.92 2.94
C ASN A 86 -1.97 -7.69 3.54
N MET A 87 -2.02 -7.82 4.87
CA MET A 87 -2.97 -8.71 5.55
C MET A 87 -4.44 -8.37 5.34
N PRO A 88 -4.87 -7.09 5.29
CA PRO A 88 -6.26 -6.76 4.99
C PRO A 88 -6.71 -7.30 3.61
N MET A 89 -5.83 -7.23 2.60
CA MET A 89 -6.13 -7.73 1.27
C MET A 89 -6.13 -9.26 1.24
N ALA A 90 -5.18 -9.92 1.92
CA ALA A 90 -5.17 -11.37 2.06
C ALA A 90 -6.46 -11.90 2.71
N ARG A 91 -6.97 -11.21 3.75
CA ARG A 91 -8.25 -11.54 4.38
C ARG A 91 -9.43 -11.36 3.44
N HIS A 92 -9.48 -10.27 2.68
CA HIS A 92 -10.54 -10.05 1.68
C HIS A 92 -10.54 -11.16 0.62
N ALA A 93 -9.35 -11.57 0.17
CA ALA A 93 -9.18 -12.61 -0.83
C ALA A 93 -9.38 -14.05 -0.29
N SER A 94 -9.42 -14.24 1.04
CA SER A 94 -9.29 -15.57 1.68
C SER A 94 -8.09 -16.34 1.11
N ALA A 95 -6.94 -15.66 1.04
CA ALA A 95 -5.74 -16.18 0.39
C ALA A 95 -4.77 -16.81 1.38
N ASP A 96 -4.12 -17.89 0.95
CA ASP A 96 -2.90 -18.41 1.59
C ASP A 96 -1.79 -17.36 1.54
N VAL A 97 -1.11 -17.14 2.67
CA VAL A 97 -0.06 -16.13 2.82
C VAL A 97 1.31 -16.77 3.03
N PHE A 98 2.28 -16.37 2.22
CA PHE A 98 3.67 -16.78 2.35
C PHE A 98 4.53 -15.56 2.71
N LEU A 99 5.25 -15.64 3.83
CA LEU A 99 6.24 -14.63 4.21
C LEU A 99 7.63 -15.11 3.78
N VAL A 100 8.29 -14.33 2.92
CA VAL A 100 9.65 -14.60 2.45
C VAL A 100 10.56 -13.48 2.93
N SER A 101 11.68 -13.84 3.56
CA SER A 101 12.58 -12.87 4.19
C SER A 101 14.03 -13.35 4.18
N ASP A 102 14.97 -12.42 3.99
CA ASP A 102 16.40 -12.67 4.14
C ASP A 102 16.87 -12.21 5.52
N ILE A 103 17.34 -13.16 6.34
CA ILE A 103 17.83 -12.92 7.69
C ILE A 103 19.19 -12.21 7.72
N ASN A 104 19.94 -12.21 6.61
CA ASN A 104 21.31 -11.66 6.57
C ASN A 104 21.33 -10.12 6.46
N LEU A 105 20.26 -9.52 5.95
CA LEU A 105 20.12 -8.07 5.79
C LEU A 105 19.27 -7.41 6.91
N GLY A 106 19.06 -8.12 8.02
CA GLY A 106 18.27 -7.62 9.16
C GLY A 106 16.79 -7.99 9.12
N GLY A 107 16.43 -9.08 8.44
CA GLY A 107 15.06 -9.55 8.30
C GLY A 107 14.45 -10.15 9.57
N VAL A 108 13.19 -9.79 9.80
CA VAL A 108 12.17 -10.45 10.64
C VAL A 108 12.37 -10.37 12.16
N PHE A 109 12.03 -9.21 12.71
CA PHE A 109 11.51 -9.17 14.08
C PHE A 109 9.98 -9.37 14.04
N LEU A 110 9.54 -10.36 14.80
CA LEU A 110 8.25 -11.05 14.77
C LEU A 110 7.02 -10.13 14.71
N HIS A 111 6.05 -10.46 13.85
CA HIS A 111 4.64 -10.62 14.21
C HIS A 111 3.99 -11.63 13.24
N HIS A 112 3.62 -12.81 13.75
CA HIS A 112 2.95 -13.86 12.98
C HIS A 112 1.55 -13.42 12.55
N TYR A 113 1.23 -13.54 11.26
CA TYR A 113 -0.15 -13.53 10.77
C TYR A 113 -0.34 -14.68 9.79
N MET A 114 -1.01 -15.75 10.22
CA MET A 114 -1.60 -16.72 9.30
C MET A 114 -2.99 -16.23 8.90
N VAL A 115 -3.26 -16.15 7.61
CA VAL A 115 -4.62 -16.21 7.06
C VAL A 115 -4.68 -17.51 6.27
N ARG A 116 -5.74 -18.27 6.55
CA ARG A 116 -6.02 -19.60 6.03
C ARG A 116 -6.75 -19.50 4.68
#